data_AF-A0A3D2XVQ4-F1
#
_entry.id   AF-A0A3D2XVQ4-F1
#
_cell.length_a   1.000
_cell.length_b   1.000
_cell.length_c   1.000
_cell.angle_alpha   90.00
_cell.angle_beta   90.00
_cell.angle_gamma   90.00
#
_symmetry.space_group_name_H-M   'P 1'
#
loop_
_entity.id
_entity.type
_entity.pdbx_description
1 polymer ?
#
loop_
_entity_poly.entity_id
_entity_poly.type
_entity_poly.pdbx_seq_one_letter_code
_entity_poly.pdbx_strand_id
1 'polypeptide(L)'
;IETVHSLAEIYRKRLYDISWFMRLLNEYIARRANKEDDCTGHFWEGRFKSQALLDEASLAACMAYVDLNPVRACLADTPEESNHTSIQKRINAAKSNRQPAQLLPFAGNPCNTIHDGLPFQLQDYIELVELSGHHIQPNKKGKIDDSASPILTRVGLANNDWNEMVTGIETAFKSSVSLDKLIRRRRKYADCA
;
A
#
# COMPACT_ATOMS: atom_id res chain seq x y z
N ILE A 1 19.34 28.48 27.81
CA ILE A 1 18.56 28.87 26.61
C ILE A 1 19.20 28.30 25.36
N GLU A 2 20.50 28.53 25.12
CA GLU A 2 21.24 27.95 23.98
C GLU A 2 21.17 26.41 23.90
N THR A 3 21.30 25.72 25.02
CA THR A 3 21.15 24.25 25.12
C THR A 3 19.78 23.73 24.71
N VAL A 4 18.72 24.52 24.94
CA VAL A 4 17.35 24.14 24.54
C VAL A 4 17.20 24.30 23.03
N HIS A 5 17.73 25.37 22.45
CA HIS A 5 17.69 25.58 21.00
C HIS A 5 18.49 24.52 20.24
N SER A 6 19.67 24.14 20.74
CA SER A 6 20.47 23.10 20.09
C SER A 6 19.79 21.73 20.15
N LEU A 7 19.16 21.37 21.27
CA LEU A 7 18.37 20.15 21.39
C LEU A 7 17.14 20.17 20.47
N ALA A 8 16.40 21.28 20.45
CA ALA A 8 15.23 21.45 19.59
C ALA A 8 15.60 21.23 18.11
N GLU A 9 16.74 21.74 17.67
CA GLU A 9 17.19 21.60 16.29
C GLU A 9 17.56 20.16 15.93
N ILE A 10 18.15 19.42 16.88
CA ILE A 10 18.39 17.98 16.72
C ILE A 10 17.06 17.22 16.60
N TYR A 11 16.07 17.53 17.44
CA TYR A 11 14.77 16.87 17.38
C TYR A 11 14.02 17.19 16.08
N ARG A 12 14.06 18.43 15.60
CA ARG A 12 13.49 18.79 14.29
C ARG A 12 14.10 17.93 13.19
N LYS A 13 15.44 17.86 13.10
CA LYS A 13 16.16 17.01 12.14
C LYS A 13 15.68 15.56 12.16
N ARG A 14 15.46 15.02 13.36
CA ARG A 14 14.99 13.64 13.55
C ARG A 14 13.52 13.43 13.17
N LEU A 15 12.67 14.44 13.32
CA LEU A 15 11.23 14.33 13.06
C LEU A 15 10.88 14.21 11.58
N TYR A 16 11.70 14.77 10.68
CA TYR A 16 11.51 14.65 9.23
C TYR A 16 12.44 13.63 8.56
N ASP A 17 13.28 12.92 9.33
CA ASP A 17 14.15 11.86 8.82
C ASP A 17 13.46 10.49 8.97
N ILE A 18 12.96 9.95 7.85
CA ILE A 18 12.31 8.64 7.82
C ILE A 18 13.23 7.51 8.26
N SER A 19 14.54 7.61 7.99
CA SER A 19 15.51 6.59 8.40
C SER A 19 15.68 6.60 9.92
N TRP A 20 15.67 7.79 10.52
CA TRP A 20 15.70 7.93 11.97
C TRP A 20 14.44 7.37 12.62
N PHE A 21 13.26 7.69 12.06
CA PHE A 21 11.99 7.14 12.51
C PHE A 21 11.97 5.61 12.45
N MET A 22 12.29 5.03 11.28
CA MET A 22 12.30 3.58 11.08
C MET A 22 13.31 2.88 12.00
N ARG A 23 14.47 3.50 12.26
CA ARG A 23 15.45 2.96 13.21
C ARG A 23 14.86 2.82 14.62
N LEU A 24 14.22 3.86 15.13
CA LEU A 24 13.62 3.84 16.46
C LEU A 24 12.45 2.85 16.57
N LEU A 25 11.61 2.80 15.53
CA LEU A 25 10.48 1.87 15.47
C LEU A 25 10.95 0.42 15.44
N ASN A 26 11.85 0.09 14.51
CA ASN A 26 12.33 -1.28 14.30
C ASN A 26 13.13 -1.79 15.50
N GLU A 27 13.95 -0.95 16.12
CA GLU A 27 14.70 -1.32 17.32
C GLU A 27 13.77 -1.66 18.49
N TYR A 28 12.76 -0.82 18.74
CA TYR A 28 11.82 -1.05 19.82
C TYR A 28 11.04 -2.36 19.63
N ILE A 29 10.52 -2.60 18.42
CA ILE A 29 9.79 -3.84 18.10
C ILE A 29 10.70 -5.06 18.23
N ALA A 30 11.92 -5.02 17.67
CA ALA A 30 12.86 -6.13 17.73
C ALA A 30 13.22 -6.53 19.17
N ARG A 31 13.48 -5.53 20.04
CA ARG A 31 13.77 -5.79 21.46
C ARG A 31 12.57 -6.41 22.19
N ARG A 32 11.35 -5.98 21.86
CA ARG A 32 10.13 -6.52 22.47
C ARG A 32 9.84 -7.95 22.03
N ALA A 33 9.94 -8.23 20.74
CA ALA A 33 9.74 -9.56 20.20
C ALA A 33 10.76 -10.56 20.76
N ASN A 34 12.06 -10.21 20.73
CA ASN A 34 13.10 -11.06 21.31
C ASN A 34 12.87 -11.36 22.80
N LYS A 35 12.37 -10.37 23.55
CA LYS A 35 12.04 -10.55 24.98
C LYS A 35 10.82 -11.46 25.18
N GLU A 36 9.82 -11.36 24.30
CA GLU A 36 8.61 -12.18 24.33
C GLU A 36 8.92 -13.65 24.04
N ASP A 37 9.83 -13.90 23.09
CA ASP A 37 10.24 -15.24 22.66
C ASP A 37 11.44 -15.81 23.45
N ASP A 38 11.90 -15.13 24.49
CA ASP A 38 13.10 -15.46 25.29
C ASP A 38 14.34 -15.80 24.42
N CYS A 39 14.55 -15.00 23.37
CA CYS A 39 15.63 -15.21 22.41
C CYS A 39 16.51 -13.97 22.24
N THR A 40 17.62 -14.14 21.52
CA THR A 40 18.52 -13.04 21.16
C THR A 40 18.87 -13.14 19.69
N GLY A 41 19.22 -12.01 19.07
CA GLY A 41 19.62 -11.97 17.66
C GLY A 41 18.84 -10.97 16.83
N HIS A 42 18.93 -11.14 15.51
CA HIS A 42 18.33 -10.26 14.54
C HIS A 42 16.86 -10.61 14.31
N PHE A 43 15.97 -9.62 14.44
CA PHE A 43 14.53 -9.80 14.24
C PHE A 43 14.06 -9.48 12.80
N TRP A 44 14.65 -8.47 12.18
CA TRP A 44 14.28 -8.04 10.82
C TRP A 44 15.18 -8.70 9.76
N GLU A 45 14.75 -8.81 8.51
CA GLU A 45 15.59 -9.40 7.45
C GLU A 45 16.66 -8.42 6.91
N GLY A 46 16.41 -7.11 7.01
CA GLY A 46 17.33 -6.10 6.49
C GLY A 46 16.85 -4.66 6.62
N ARG A 47 17.31 -3.81 5.69
CA ARG A 47 16.94 -2.38 5.64
C ARG A 47 15.52 -2.21 5.08
N PHE A 48 14.81 -1.20 5.58
CA PHE A 48 13.53 -0.81 5.02
C PHE A 48 13.68 -0.30 3.58
N LYS A 49 12.63 -0.50 2.76
CA LYS A 49 12.50 0.11 1.44
C LYS A 49 11.63 1.35 1.55
N SER A 50 11.98 2.39 0.81
CA SER A 50 11.18 3.61 0.66
C SER A 50 11.02 3.93 -0.81
N GLN A 51 9.80 3.80 -1.31
CA GLN A 51 9.46 4.04 -2.71
C GLN A 51 8.42 5.16 -2.78
N ALA A 52 8.67 6.17 -3.63
CA ALA A 52 7.71 7.23 -3.86
C ALA A 52 6.57 6.75 -4.78
N LEU A 53 5.32 7.00 -4.41
CA LEU A 53 4.14 6.77 -5.26
C LEU A 53 3.88 8.07 -6.03
N LEU A 54 3.92 8.02 -7.36
CA LEU A 54 3.94 9.23 -8.20
C LEU A 54 2.59 9.58 -8.84
N ASP A 55 1.65 8.65 -8.85
CA ASP A 55 0.34 8.80 -9.49
C ASP A 55 -0.76 8.03 -8.75
N GLU A 56 -2.03 8.31 -9.06
CA GLU A 56 -3.18 7.65 -8.43
C GLU A 56 -3.19 6.13 -8.65
N ALA A 57 -2.73 5.68 -9.82
CA ALA A 57 -2.55 4.26 -10.12
C ALA A 57 -1.61 3.58 -9.11
N SER A 58 -0.46 4.18 -8.85
CA SER A 58 0.54 3.69 -7.89
C SER A 58 0.04 3.75 -6.45
N LEU A 59 -0.77 4.76 -6.10
CA LEU A 59 -1.44 4.85 -4.81
C LEU A 59 -2.42 3.68 -4.63
N ALA A 60 -3.35 3.49 -5.56
CA ALA A 60 -4.33 2.41 -5.51
C ALA A 60 -3.65 1.03 -5.49
N ALA A 61 -2.62 0.82 -6.33
CA ALA A 61 -1.89 -0.44 -6.37
C ALA A 61 -1.15 -0.74 -5.07
N CYS A 62 -0.53 0.26 -4.45
CA CYS A 62 0.15 0.11 -3.15
C CYS A 62 -0.83 -0.21 -2.03
N MET A 63 -1.96 0.49 -1.98
CA MET A 63 -3.00 0.22 -1.00
C MET A 63 -3.55 -1.20 -1.16
N ALA A 64 -3.88 -1.61 -2.39
CA ALA A 64 -4.36 -2.96 -2.69
C ALA A 64 -3.32 -4.03 -2.36
N TYR A 65 -2.03 -3.79 -2.65
CA TYR A 65 -0.94 -4.68 -2.27
C TYR A 65 -0.91 -4.93 -0.76
N VAL A 66 -0.98 -3.87 0.05
CA VAL A 66 -0.96 -3.98 1.51
C VAL A 66 -2.21 -4.69 2.04
N ASP A 67 -3.39 -4.27 1.56
CA ASP A 67 -4.67 -4.81 1.99
C ASP A 67 -4.83 -6.31 1.63
N LEU A 68 -4.19 -6.76 0.55
CA LEU A 68 -4.21 -8.16 0.11
C LEU A 68 -3.08 -9.01 0.68
N ASN A 69 -2.17 -8.46 1.49
CA ASN A 69 -1.05 -9.24 2.07
C ASN A 69 -1.51 -10.45 2.89
N PRO A 70 -2.53 -10.36 3.78
CA PRO A 70 -3.01 -11.55 4.50
C PRO A 70 -3.60 -12.62 3.57
N VAL A 71 -4.30 -12.22 2.51
CA VAL A 71 -4.84 -13.14 1.50
C VAL A 71 -3.70 -13.82 0.72
N ARG A 72 -2.68 -13.04 0.33
CA ARG A 72 -1.47 -13.55 -0.34
C ARG A 72 -0.69 -14.54 0.52
N ALA A 73 -0.66 -14.31 1.83
CA ALA A 73 0.03 -15.17 2.79
C ALA A 73 -0.81 -16.38 3.25
N CYS A 74 -2.00 -16.58 2.68
CA CYS A 74 -2.96 -17.62 3.09
C CYS A 74 -3.36 -17.53 4.58
N LEU A 75 -3.37 -16.32 5.14
CA LEU A 75 -3.81 -16.04 6.52
C LEU A 75 -5.30 -15.66 6.61
N ALA A 76 -5.92 -15.34 5.47
CA ALA A 76 -7.35 -15.05 5.33
C ALA A 76 -7.81 -15.47 3.93
N ASP A 77 -9.03 -15.99 3.81
CA ASP A 77 -9.56 -16.35 2.49
C ASP A 77 -10.10 -15.11 1.76
N THR A 78 -10.64 -14.13 2.48
CA THR A 78 -11.20 -12.91 1.89
C THR A 78 -10.69 -11.62 2.58
N PRO A 79 -10.80 -10.44 1.93
CA PRO A 79 -10.45 -9.16 2.55
C PRO A 79 -11.25 -8.86 3.84
N GLU A 80 -12.48 -9.34 3.95
CA GLU A 80 -13.33 -9.20 5.16
C GLU A 80 -12.73 -9.93 6.37
N GLU A 81 -12.10 -11.08 6.12
CA GLU A 81 -11.51 -11.94 7.14
C GLU A 81 -10.06 -11.55 7.48
N SER A 82 -9.49 -10.60 6.73
CA SER A 82 -8.13 -10.10 6.94
C SER A 82 -8.03 -9.24 8.21
N ASN A 83 -7.84 -9.91 9.36
CA ASN A 83 -7.75 -9.22 10.64
C ASN A 83 -6.64 -8.18 10.68
N HIS A 84 -6.91 -7.06 11.36
CA HIS A 84 -5.98 -5.94 11.57
C HIS A 84 -5.56 -5.15 10.30
N THR A 85 -6.28 -5.30 9.18
CA THR A 85 -6.03 -4.51 7.96
C THR A 85 -6.91 -3.25 7.85
N SER A 86 -6.48 -2.32 7.00
CA SER A 86 -7.32 -1.17 6.63
C SER A 86 -8.56 -1.58 5.86
N ILE A 87 -8.45 -2.52 4.92
CA ILE A 87 -9.60 -2.99 4.13
C ILE A 87 -10.71 -3.58 5.00
N GLN A 88 -10.37 -4.42 5.99
CA GLN A 88 -11.37 -4.97 6.91
C GLN A 88 -12.12 -3.86 7.66
N LYS A 89 -11.40 -2.88 8.21
CA LYS A 89 -12.01 -1.73 8.89
C LYS A 89 -12.91 -0.92 7.95
N ARG A 90 -12.49 -0.73 6.70
CA ARG A 90 -13.24 -0.01 5.67
C ARG A 90 -14.52 -0.75 5.29
N ILE A 91 -14.46 -2.05 5.03
CA ILE A 91 -15.64 -2.87 4.71
C ILE A 91 -16.63 -2.89 5.88
N ASN A 92 -16.15 -3.07 7.11
CA ASN A 92 -17.03 -3.08 8.28
C ASN A 92 -17.73 -1.73 8.51
N ALA A 93 -17.04 -0.61 8.28
CA ALA A 93 -17.67 0.70 8.33
C ALA A 93 -18.66 0.93 7.18
N ALA A 94 -18.35 0.43 5.97
CA ALA A 94 -19.18 0.54 4.79
C ALA A 94 -20.55 -0.17 4.96
N LYS A 95 -20.62 -1.27 5.72
CA LYS A 95 -21.89 -1.93 6.08
C LYS A 95 -22.89 -1.00 6.79
N SER A 96 -22.39 0.06 7.45
CA SER A 96 -23.21 1.10 8.10
C SER A 96 -23.25 2.40 7.30
N ASN A 97 -22.87 2.39 6.02
CA ASN A 97 -22.71 3.57 5.16
C ASN A 97 -21.79 4.65 5.75
N ARG A 98 -20.70 4.23 6.42
CA ARG A 98 -19.72 5.12 7.07
C ARG A 98 -18.30 4.81 6.65
N GLN A 99 -17.39 5.74 6.94
CA GLN A 99 -15.95 5.54 6.86
C GLN A 99 -15.32 5.48 8.26
N PRO A 100 -14.25 4.70 8.46
CA PRO A 100 -13.59 4.59 9.76
C PRO A 100 -12.83 5.87 10.11
N ALA A 101 -13.10 6.45 11.29
CA ALA A 101 -12.50 7.72 11.73
C ALA A 101 -10.98 7.69 11.93
N GLN A 102 -10.38 6.50 12.10
CA GLN A 102 -8.94 6.33 12.30
C GLN A 102 -8.14 6.32 10.98
N LEU A 103 -8.80 6.21 9.83
CA LEU A 103 -8.14 6.14 8.53
C LEU A 103 -8.43 7.41 7.73
N LEU A 104 -7.50 7.75 6.82
CA LEU A 104 -7.75 8.82 5.86
C LEU A 104 -9.01 8.48 5.04
N PRO A 105 -10.01 9.39 4.98
CA PRO A 105 -11.26 9.12 4.29
C PRO A 105 -11.06 9.15 2.78
N PHE A 106 -11.89 8.40 2.07
CA PHE A 106 -12.08 8.53 0.62
C PHE A 106 -12.91 9.77 0.34
N ALA A 107 -12.34 10.72 -0.41
CA ALA A 107 -13.00 11.95 -0.80
C ALA A 107 -13.84 11.81 -2.08
N GLY A 108 -13.76 10.65 -2.76
CA GLY A 108 -14.43 10.45 -4.04
C GLY A 108 -13.59 10.95 -5.22
N ASN A 109 -14.25 11.16 -6.36
CA ASN A 109 -13.60 11.66 -7.56
C ASN A 109 -13.25 13.14 -7.39
N PRO A 110 -12.05 13.58 -7.78
CA PRO A 110 -11.62 14.96 -7.61
C PRO A 110 -12.54 15.91 -8.39
N CYS A 111 -13.40 16.65 -7.69
CA CYS A 111 -14.14 17.79 -8.22
C CYS A 111 -13.31 19.06 -8.01
N ASN A 112 -12.28 19.30 -8.84
CA ASN A 112 -11.52 20.55 -8.97
C ASN A 112 -11.01 21.25 -7.67
N THR A 113 -11.15 20.62 -6.51
CA THR A 113 -10.77 21.16 -5.21
C THR A 113 -9.93 20.12 -4.51
N ILE A 114 -8.80 20.57 -3.95
CA ILE A 114 -7.89 19.73 -3.16
C ILE A 114 -8.69 19.31 -1.93
N HIS A 115 -9.22 18.09 -1.94
CA HIS A 115 -9.87 17.52 -0.77
C HIS A 115 -8.85 16.81 0.11
N ASP A 116 -8.93 17.02 1.42
CA ASP A 116 -8.22 16.22 2.42
C ASP A 116 -8.77 14.78 2.41
N GLY A 117 -8.34 13.95 1.47
CA GLY A 117 -8.75 12.55 1.38
C GLY A 117 -8.19 11.79 0.17
N LEU A 118 -8.45 10.48 0.15
CA LEU A 118 -8.05 9.60 -0.94
C LEU A 118 -8.90 9.86 -2.19
N PRO A 119 -8.30 9.97 -3.39
CA PRO A 119 -8.98 10.39 -4.62
C PRO A 119 -9.74 9.24 -5.30
N PHE A 120 -10.51 8.47 -4.53
CA PHE A 120 -11.33 7.36 -5.04
C PHE A 120 -12.66 7.34 -4.30
N GLN A 121 -13.70 6.74 -4.89
CA GLN A 121 -14.86 6.34 -4.10
C GLN A 121 -14.51 5.09 -3.30
N LEU A 122 -15.02 5.01 -2.06
CA LEU A 122 -14.78 3.85 -1.20
C LEU A 122 -15.32 2.55 -1.83
N GLN A 123 -16.51 2.63 -2.45
CA GLN A 123 -17.15 1.46 -3.06
C GLN A 123 -16.31 0.91 -4.21
N ASP A 124 -15.87 1.78 -5.13
CA ASP A 124 -15.02 1.37 -6.25
C ASP A 124 -13.69 0.77 -5.77
N TYR A 125 -13.14 1.27 -4.65
CA TYR A 125 -11.91 0.73 -4.08
C TYR A 125 -12.12 -0.66 -3.46
N ILE A 126 -13.21 -0.87 -2.72
CA ILE A 126 -13.54 -2.18 -2.15
C ILE A 126 -13.71 -3.21 -3.29
N GLU A 127 -14.47 -2.86 -4.32
CA GLU A 127 -14.67 -3.70 -5.51
C GLU A 127 -13.33 -4.03 -6.19
N LEU A 128 -12.46 -3.03 -6.37
CA LEU A 128 -11.13 -3.23 -6.94
C LEU A 128 -10.28 -4.23 -6.13
N VAL A 129 -10.30 -4.12 -4.80
CA VAL A 129 -9.56 -5.03 -3.90
C VAL A 129 -10.15 -6.42 -3.93
N GLU A 130 -11.47 -6.55 -3.91
CA GLU A 130 -12.18 -7.84 -3.99
C GLU A 130 -11.84 -8.57 -5.29
N LEU A 131 -11.99 -7.88 -6.44
CA LEU A 131 -11.60 -8.40 -7.74
C LEU A 131 -10.13 -8.82 -7.76
N SER A 132 -9.23 -7.97 -7.25
CA SER A 132 -7.79 -8.27 -7.20
C SER A 132 -7.47 -9.47 -6.30
N GLY A 133 -8.14 -9.62 -5.16
CA GLY A 133 -7.95 -10.74 -4.25
C GLY A 133 -8.34 -12.08 -4.87
N HIS A 134 -9.41 -12.11 -5.65
CA HIS A 134 -9.84 -13.31 -6.38
C HIS A 134 -8.78 -13.81 -7.38
N HIS A 135 -7.92 -12.93 -7.89
CA HIS A 135 -6.86 -13.29 -8.86
C HIS A 135 -5.62 -13.88 -8.20
N ILE A 136 -5.38 -13.45 -6.97
CA ILE A 136 -4.19 -13.81 -6.20
C ILE A 136 -4.35 -15.20 -5.57
N GLN A 137 -5.59 -15.66 -5.33
CA GLN A 137 -5.82 -16.96 -4.72
C GLN A 137 -5.27 -18.10 -5.59
N PRO A 138 -4.39 -18.97 -5.05
CA PRO A 138 -3.71 -20.01 -5.81
C PRO A 138 -4.67 -21.05 -6.42
N ASN A 139 -5.86 -21.23 -5.84
CA ASN A 139 -6.86 -22.20 -6.29
C ASN A 139 -7.89 -21.63 -7.28
N LYS A 140 -7.89 -20.32 -7.53
CA LYS A 140 -8.82 -19.65 -8.47
C LYS A 140 -8.06 -18.61 -9.29
N LYS A 141 -7.43 -19.04 -10.39
CA LYS A 141 -6.91 -18.11 -11.39
C LYS A 141 -8.08 -17.58 -12.23
N GLY A 142 -8.77 -16.56 -11.74
CA GLY A 142 -9.70 -15.76 -12.55
C GLY A 142 -8.96 -14.87 -13.54
N LYS A 143 -9.69 -14.26 -14.48
CA LYS A 143 -9.24 -13.09 -15.25
C LYS A 143 -10.09 -11.90 -14.78
N ILE A 144 -9.49 -10.75 -14.43
CA ILE A 144 -10.25 -9.56 -14.09
C ILE A 144 -10.86 -9.16 -15.43
N ASP A 145 -12.17 -8.96 -15.50
CA ASP A 145 -12.74 -8.40 -16.71
C ASP A 145 -12.26 -6.96 -16.85
N ASP A 146 -11.75 -6.58 -18.02
CA ASP A 146 -11.13 -5.27 -18.32
C ASP A 146 -12.10 -4.10 -18.11
N SER A 147 -13.40 -4.38 -17.98
CA SER A 147 -14.46 -3.41 -17.72
C SER A 147 -14.96 -3.34 -16.28
N ALA A 148 -14.45 -4.16 -15.34
CA ALA A 148 -15.14 -4.37 -14.06
C ALA A 148 -14.86 -3.31 -12.97
N SER A 149 -13.85 -2.44 -13.11
CA SER A 149 -13.54 -1.45 -12.07
C SER A 149 -13.50 -0.02 -12.62
N PRO A 150 -14.39 0.88 -12.13
CA PRO A 150 -14.38 2.30 -12.49
C PRO A 150 -13.04 2.99 -12.19
N ILE A 151 -12.31 2.53 -11.17
CA ILE A 151 -10.98 3.05 -10.83
C ILE A 151 -10.00 2.75 -11.95
N LEU A 152 -9.93 1.50 -12.43
CA LEU A 152 -8.98 1.08 -13.48
C LEU A 152 -9.18 1.87 -14.77
N THR A 153 -10.44 2.03 -15.20
CA THR A 153 -10.79 2.84 -16.37
C THR A 153 -10.34 4.30 -16.19
N ARG A 154 -10.57 4.89 -15.00
CA ARG A 154 -10.22 6.29 -14.72
C ARG A 154 -8.71 6.53 -14.69
N VAL A 155 -7.94 5.62 -14.10
CA VAL A 155 -6.48 5.75 -14.05
C VAL A 155 -5.78 5.34 -15.35
N GLY A 156 -6.55 4.91 -16.37
CA GLY A 156 -6.03 4.55 -17.68
C GLY A 156 -5.22 3.25 -17.71
N LEU A 157 -5.53 2.31 -16.80
CA LEU A 157 -4.84 1.02 -16.72
C LEU A 157 -5.57 -0.08 -17.48
N ALA A 158 -4.86 -0.83 -18.31
CA ALA A 158 -5.30 -2.15 -18.76
C ALA A 158 -5.05 -3.21 -17.65
N ASN A 159 -5.84 -4.29 -17.56
CA ASN A 159 -5.74 -5.21 -16.42
C ASN A 159 -4.39 -5.91 -16.27
N ASN A 160 -3.69 -6.16 -17.38
CA ASN A 160 -2.34 -6.74 -17.33
C ASN A 160 -1.35 -5.81 -16.62
N ASP A 161 -1.54 -4.50 -16.71
CA ASP A 161 -0.70 -3.50 -16.04
C ASP A 161 -1.01 -3.45 -14.55
N TRP A 162 -2.28 -3.57 -14.18
CA TRP A 162 -2.72 -3.59 -12.79
C TRP A 162 -2.09 -4.72 -11.98
N ASN A 163 -2.15 -5.96 -12.48
CA ASN A 163 -1.59 -7.11 -11.77
C ASN A 163 -0.07 -6.98 -11.56
N GLU A 164 0.64 -6.47 -12.57
CA GLU A 164 2.08 -6.21 -12.46
C GLU A 164 2.38 -5.08 -11.45
N MET A 165 1.55 -4.03 -11.40
CA MET A 165 1.71 -2.95 -10.41
C MET A 165 1.47 -3.42 -8.97
N VAL A 166 0.42 -4.19 -8.73
CA VAL A 166 0.08 -4.70 -7.39
C VAL A 166 1.10 -5.74 -6.95
N THR A 167 1.29 -6.82 -7.70
CA THR A 167 2.15 -7.94 -7.26
C THR A 167 3.65 -7.63 -7.40
N GLY A 168 4.01 -6.75 -8.32
CA GLY A 168 5.39 -6.39 -8.63
C GLY A 168 5.92 -5.19 -7.86
N ILE A 169 5.18 -4.62 -6.90
CA ILE A 169 5.58 -3.35 -6.27
C ILE A 169 7.01 -3.37 -5.70
N GLU A 170 7.42 -4.51 -5.14
CA GLU A 170 8.73 -4.69 -4.51
C GLU A 170 9.86 -5.09 -5.47
N THR A 171 9.54 -5.62 -6.65
CA THR A 171 10.48 -6.24 -7.59
C THR A 171 10.61 -5.45 -8.89
N ALA A 172 9.52 -4.87 -9.37
CA ALA A 172 9.45 -4.07 -10.60
C ALA A 172 9.98 -2.65 -10.40
N PHE A 173 9.91 -2.11 -9.19
CA PHE A 173 10.25 -0.72 -8.88
C PHE A 173 11.39 -0.64 -7.86
N LYS A 174 12.35 0.28 -8.09
CA LYS A 174 13.48 0.49 -7.16
C LYS A 174 13.22 1.62 -6.16
N SER A 175 12.94 2.82 -6.67
CA SER A 175 12.84 4.05 -5.86
C SER A 175 11.50 4.78 -6.00
N SER A 176 10.75 4.54 -7.06
CA SER A 176 9.41 5.09 -7.20
C SER A 176 8.55 4.21 -8.10
N VAL A 177 7.25 4.23 -7.82
CA VAL A 177 6.19 3.47 -8.49
C VAL A 177 5.35 4.45 -9.29
N SER A 178 5.15 4.16 -10.57
CA SER A 178 4.27 4.93 -11.45
C SER A 178 3.90 4.09 -12.68
N LEU A 179 2.76 4.40 -13.29
CA LEU A 179 2.33 3.74 -14.52
C LEU A 179 3.31 4.02 -15.67
N ASP A 180 3.77 5.26 -15.81
CA ASP A 180 4.76 5.64 -16.82
C ASP A 180 6.04 4.79 -16.74
N LYS A 181 6.48 4.46 -15.52
CA LYS A 181 7.68 3.63 -15.33
C LYS A 181 7.44 2.18 -15.74
N LEU A 182 6.25 1.65 -15.47
CA LEU A 182 5.86 0.31 -15.91
C LEU A 182 5.85 0.22 -17.44
N ILE A 183 5.23 1.19 -18.11
CA ILE A 183 5.16 1.23 -19.58
C ILE A 183 6.55 1.33 -20.20
N ARG A 184 7.42 2.22 -19.68
CA ARG A 184 8.81 2.36 -20.17
C ARG A 184 9.62 1.08 -19.99
N ARG A 185 9.43 0.39 -18.87
CA ARG A 185 10.07 -0.90 -18.59
C ARG A 185 9.66 -1.93 -19.64
N ARG A 186 8.37 -2.05 -19.95
CA ARG A 186 7.87 -3.00 -20.96
C ARG A 186 8.40 -2.72 -22.36
N ARG A 187 8.42 -1.45 -22.79
CA ARG A 187 9.03 -1.07 -24.09
C ARG A 187 10.47 -1.54 -24.19
N LYS A 188 11.26 -1.30 -23.15
CA LYS A 188 12.67 -1.75 -23.11
C LYS A 188 12.83 -3.27 -23.26
N TYR A 189 11.93 -4.07 -22.69
CA TYR A 189 11.99 -5.54 -22.85
C TYR A 189 11.44 -6.01 -24.20
N ALA A 190 10.47 -5.31 -24.79
CA ALA A 190 9.95 -5.59 -26.12
C ALA A 190 10.97 -5.28 -27.22
N ASP A 191 11.79 -4.24 -27.04
CA ASP A 191 12.87 -3.88 -27.98
C ASP A 191 14.11 -4.79 -27.88
N CYS A 192 14.17 -5.67 -26.87
CA CYS A 192 15.26 -6.62 -26.66
C CYS A 192 14.90 -8.08 -26.99
N ALA A 193 13.67 -8.33 -27.44
CA ALA A 193 13.16 -9.65 -27.84
C ALA A 193 13.04 -9.73 -29.37
#